data_AF-A0A017HSV2-F1
#
_entry.id   AF-A0A017HSV2-F1
#
_cell.length_a   1.000
_cell.length_b   1.000
_cell.length_c   1.000
_cell.angle_alpha   90.00
_cell.angle_beta   90.00
_cell.angle_gamma   90.00
#
_symmetry.space_group_name_H-M   'P 1'
#
loop_
_entity.id
_entity.type
_entity.pdbx_description
1 polymer ?
#
loop_
_entity_poly.entity_id
_entity_poly.type
_entity_poly.pdbx_seq_one_letter_code
_entity_poly.pdbx_strand_id
1 'polypeptide(L)'
;MRIQSVALATALALVGGSAMAATIEVQMLNKGEQGVMVFEPAFVQAQPGDTIHFVPTNPGHNAESIEGMLPEGAEPFVGEAGQEISVTLTEEGLYGVECKPHAGMGMVALIQVGQPTNQEAFAAAVDAMRGKAKERMTADLGLVTEDVASAQ
;
A
#
# COMPACT_ATOMS: atom_id res chain seq x y z
N MET A 1 40.96 -46.20 -30.51
CA MET A 1 40.78 -45.91 -29.07
C MET A 1 39.64 -44.92 -28.94
N ARG A 2 38.51 -45.35 -28.37
CA ARG A 2 37.30 -44.54 -28.09
C ARG A 2 37.52 -43.75 -26.80
N ILE A 3 37.25 -42.45 -26.74
CA ILE A 3 36.72 -41.71 -25.56
C ILE A 3 36.11 -40.39 -26.11
N GLN A 4 34.83 -40.37 -26.53
CA GLN A 4 33.67 -39.82 -25.81
C GLN A 4 33.80 -38.36 -25.33
N SER A 5 33.15 -37.47 -26.07
CA SER A 5 32.87 -36.08 -25.70
C SER A 5 32.03 -36.03 -24.43
N VAL A 6 32.53 -35.39 -23.37
CA VAL A 6 31.74 -35.08 -22.17
C VAL A 6 31.16 -33.68 -22.36
N ALA A 7 29.88 -33.60 -22.67
CA ALA A 7 29.13 -32.35 -22.60
C ALA A 7 28.81 -32.07 -21.12
N LEU A 8 29.46 -31.05 -20.55
CA LEU A 8 29.17 -30.57 -19.22
C LEU A 8 27.92 -29.67 -19.28
N ALA A 9 26.76 -30.25 -18.98
CA ALA A 9 25.52 -29.49 -18.82
C ALA A 9 25.52 -28.85 -17.42
N THR A 10 25.82 -27.56 -17.35
CA THR A 10 25.64 -26.75 -16.14
C THR A 10 24.15 -26.53 -15.93
N ALA A 11 23.54 -27.30 -15.03
CA ALA A 11 22.19 -27.02 -14.55
C ALA A 11 22.26 -25.79 -13.63
N LEU A 12 21.84 -24.63 -14.14
CA LEU A 12 21.64 -23.43 -13.35
C LEU A 12 20.38 -23.63 -12.51
N ALA A 13 20.54 -24.02 -11.24
CA ALA A 13 19.43 -24.12 -10.30
C ALA A 13 18.91 -22.71 -10.01
N LEU A 14 17.72 -22.38 -10.54
CA LEU A 14 16.96 -21.21 -10.14
C LEU A 14 16.54 -21.41 -8.68
N VAL A 15 17.23 -20.74 -7.76
CA VAL A 15 16.75 -20.57 -6.39
C VAL A 15 15.62 -19.53 -6.46
N GLY A 16 14.39 -20.00 -6.69
CA GLY A 16 13.20 -19.17 -6.54
C GLY A 16 12.97 -18.91 -5.05
N GLY A 17 13.31 -17.71 -4.57
CA GLY A 17 12.94 -17.27 -3.24
C GLY A 17 11.42 -17.23 -3.12
N SER A 18 10.86 -17.91 -2.13
CA SER A 18 9.45 -17.75 -1.79
C SER A 18 9.26 -16.34 -1.24
N ALA A 19 8.57 -15.46 -1.98
CA ALA A 19 8.10 -14.20 -1.42
C ALA A 19 7.10 -14.54 -0.30
N MET A 20 7.52 -14.34 0.96
CA MET A 20 6.64 -14.48 2.11
C MET A 20 5.81 -13.20 2.20
N ALA A 21 4.48 -13.34 2.25
CA ALA A 21 3.59 -12.22 2.53
C ALA A 21 4.00 -11.53 3.83
N ALA A 22 4.32 -10.25 3.76
CA ALA A 22 4.69 -9.42 4.89
C ALA A 22 3.44 -8.83 5.55
N THR A 23 3.57 -8.48 6.83
CA THR A 23 2.61 -7.61 7.52
C THR A 23 3.27 -6.26 7.77
N ILE A 24 2.67 -5.20 7.28
CA ILE A 24 3.16 -3.82 7.40
C ILE A 24 2.23 -3.08 8.36
N GLU A 25 2.78 -2.57 9.45
CA GLU A 25 2.02 -1.82 10.44
C GLU A 25 1.85 -0.36 10.01
N VAL A 26 0.63 0.18 10.17
CA VAL A 26 0.30 1.60 9.98
C VAL A 26 -0.40 2.11 11.22
N GLN A 27 0.25 3.03 11.93
CA GLN A 27 -0.29 3.63 13.14
C GLN A 27 -1.32 4.72 12.82
N MET A 28 -2.40 4.79 13.59
CA MET A 28 -3.40 5.86 13.52
C MET A 28 -3.22 6.80 14.71
N LEU A 29 -2.84 8.05 14.43
CA LEU A 29 -2.33 8.99 15.43
C LEU A 29 -3.07 10.33 15.40
N ASN A 30 -3.26 10.91 16.58
CA ASN A 30 -3.72 12.30 16.72
C ASN A 30 -2.69 13.30 16.20
N LYS A 31 -1.39 12.97 16.31
CA LYS A 31 -0.28 13.80 15.86
C LYS A 31 0.93 12.96 15.50
N GLY A 32 1.58 13.31 14.40
CA GLY A 32 2.81 12.71 13.90
C GLY A 32 3.62 13.68 13.03
N GLU A 33 4.52 13.17 12.21
CA GLU A 33 5.44 13.90 11.33
C GLU A 33 4.70 14.81 10.35
N GLN A 34 3.59 14.32 9.79
CA GLN A 34 2.77 15.10 8.84
C GLN A 34 1.76 16.06 9.51
N GLY A 35 1.83 16.23 10.84
CA GLY A 35 0.95 17.12 11.60
C GLY A 35 -0.11 16.38 12.41
N VAL A 36 -1.35 16.90 12.44
CA VAL A 36 -2.46 16.27 13.20
C VAL A 36 -3.25 15.30 12.34
N MET A 37 -3.87 14.31 12.99
CA MET A 37 -4.72 13.27 12.40
C MET A 37 -4.03 12.60 11.21
N VAL A 38 -3.15 11.64 11.49
CA VAL A 38 -2.26 11.04 10.49
C VAL A 38 -2.24 9.53 10.60
N PHE A 39 -2.06 8.88 9.46
CA PHE A 39 -1.53 7.53 9.39
C PHE A 39 0.00 7.60 9.38
N GLU A 40 0.68 6.69 10.07
CA GLU A 40 2.15 6.57 10.04
C GLU A 40 2.60 5.12 9.84
N PRO A 41 3.27 4.81 8.71
CA PRO A 41 3.53 5.71 7.57
C PRO A 41 2.24 6.06 6.80
N ALA A 42 2.20 7.24 6.16
CA ALA A 42 1.07 7.66 5.30
C ALA A 42 1.22 7.16 3.85
N PHE A 43 2.44 6.84 3.42
CA PHE A 43 2.73 6.16 2.16
C PHE A 43 3.35 4.80 2.45
N VAL A 44 2.78 3.75 1.87
CA VAL A 44 3.25 2.37 2.02
C VAL A 44 3.51 1.76 0.66
N GLN A 45 4.63 1.06 0.52
CA GLN A 45 4.85 0.13 -0.57
C GLN A 45 4.70 -1.30 -0.06
N ALA A 46 3.93 -2.10 -0.79
CA ALA A 46 3.60 -3.48 -0.48
C ALA A 46 3.68 -4.34 -1.75
N GLN A 47 3.80 -5.65 -1.57
CA GLN A 47 3.68 -6.63 -2.64
C GLN A 47 2.29 -7.26 -2.63
N PRO A 48 1.79 -7.76 -3.79
CA PRO A 48 0.60 -8.60 -3.81
C PRO A 48 0.69 -9.75 -2.80
N GLY A 49 -0.32 -9.84 -1.93
CA GLY A 49 -0.42 -10.80 -0.84
C GLY A 49 0.01 -10.27 0.53
N ASP A 50 0.67 -9.10 0.60
CA ASP A 50 1.01 -8.47 1.87
C ASP A 50 -0.25 -7.98 2.61
N THR A 51 -0.13 -7.85 3.93
CA THR A 51 -1.18 -7.35 4.81
C THR A 51 -0.80 -6.00 5.39
N ILE A 52 -1.69 -5.02 5.28
CA ILE A 52 -1.59 -3.77 6.04
C ILE A 52 -2.36 -3.92 7.35
N HIS A 53 -1.68 -3.73 8.47
CA HIS A 53 -2.24 -3.79 9.81
C HIS A 53 -2.35 -2.37 10.39
N PHE A 54 -3.57 -1.84 10.45
CA PHE A 54 -3.84 -0.52 10.97
C PHE A 54 -4.06 -0.56 12.49
N VAL A 55 -3.25 0.17 13.24
CA VAL A 55 -3.23 0.15 14.71
C VAL A 55 -3.73 1.49 15.29
N PRO A 56 -4.84 1.52 16.04
CA PRO A 56 -5.37 2.72 16.70
C PRO A 56 -4.52 3.10 17.92
N THR A 57 -3.31 3.60 17.68
CA THR A 57 -2.40 4.07 18.73
C THR A 57 -3.04 5.18 19.57
N ASN A 58 -3.97 5.94 18.98
CA ASN A 58 -4.91 6.77 19.71
C ASN A 58 -6.37 6.33 19.45
N PRO A 59 -7.26 6.45 20.44
CA PRO A 59 -8.66 6.06 20.28
C PRO A 59 -9.41 7.02 19.34
N GLY A 60 -10.41 6.50 18.63
CA GLY A 60 -11.31 7.31 17.79
C GLY A 60 -10.92 7.40 16.31
N HIS A 61 -9.89 6.67 15.89
CA HIS A 61 -9.52 6.53 14.48
C HIS A 61 -10.06 5.23 13.88
N ASN A 62 -10.29 5.23 12.58
CA ASN A 62 -10.58 4.04 11.77
C ASN A 62 -9.75 4.10 10.49
N ALA A 63 -9.70 3.00 9.76
CA ALA A 63 -9.19 2.94 8.39
C ALA A 63 -10.28 2.39 7.48
N GLU A 64 -10.63 3.12 6.43
CA GLU A 64 -11.53 2.67 5.37
C GLU A 64 -11.00 3.04 3.99
N SER A 65 -11.26 2.20 3.00
CA SER A 65 -10.93 2.50 1.61
C SER A 65 -11.75 3.69 1.09
N ILE A 66 -11.12 4.58 0.33
CA ILE A 66 -11.78 5.71 -0.30
C ILE A 66 -12.48 5.24 -1.59
N GLU A 67 -13.78 5.52 -1.71
CA GLU A 67 -14.57 5.17 -2.89
C GLU A 67 -13.93 5.75 -4.17
N GLY A 68 -13.74 4.91 -5.18
CA GLY A 68 -13.13 5.30 -6.46
C GLY A 68 -11.60 5.41 -6.45
N MET A 69 -10.94 5.04 -5.34
CA MET A 69 -9.47 5.05 -5.22
C MET A 69 -8.89 3.67 -4.91
N LEU A 70 -9.43 2.65 -5.58
CA LEU A 70 -8.97 1.27 -5.50
C LEU A 70 -8.61 0.78 -6.91
N PRO A 71 -7.70 -0.19 -7.06
CA PRO A 71 -7.50 -0.86 -8.34
C PRO A 71 -8.73 -1.70 -8.71
N GLU A 72 -8.83 -2.05 -10.00
CA GLU A 72 -9.89 -2.93 -10.47
C GLU A 72 -9.79 -4.30 -9.78
N GLY A 73 -10.92 -4.84 -9.32
CA GLY A 73 -10.98 -6.13 -8.64
C GLY A 73 -10.68 -6.10 -7.14
N ALA A 74 -10.17 -4.99 -6.59
CA ALA A 74 -9.97 -4.85 -5.16
C ALA A 74 -11.31 -4.64 -4.42
N GLU A 75 -11.49 -5.38 -3.32
CA GLU A 75 -12.65 -5.25 -2.45
C GLU A 75 -12.49 -4.04 -1.49
N PRO A 76 -13.52 -3.19 -1.33
CA PRO A 76 -13.48 -2.12 -0.36
C PRO A 76 -13.50 -2.66 1.07
N PHE A 77 -12.93 -1.91 2.01
CA PHE A 77 -12.90 -2.27 3.42
C PHE A 77 -13.26 -1.09 4.31
N VAL A 78 -13.84 -1.40 5.47
CA VAL A 78 -14.19 -0.42 6.51
C VAL A 78 -13.86 -1.00 7.87
N GLY A 79 -12.92 -0.38 8.58
CA GLY A 79 -12.61 -0.69 9.98
C GLY A 79 -13.53 0.06 10.95
N GLU A 80 -13.79 -0.56 12.10
CA GLU A 80 -14.53 0.09 13.19
C GLU A 80 -13.65 1.10 13.94
N ALA A 81 -14.25 2.19 14.41
CA ALA A 81 -13.52 3.23 15.13
C ALA A 81 -12.92 2.69 16.45
N GLY A 82 -11.63 2.95 16.65
CA GLY A 82 -10.87 2.49 17.82
C GLY A 82 -10.55 1.00 17.82
N GLN A 83 -10.80 0.28 16.72
CA GLN A 83 -10.40 -1.11 16.53
C GLN A 83 -9.23 -1.21 15.54
N GLU A 84 -8.42 -2.25 15.71
CA GLU A 84 -7.46 -2.66 14.70
C GLU A 84 -8.18 -3.26 13.48
N ILE A 85 -7.56 -3.12 12.31
CA ILE A 85 -8.00 -3.83 11.10
C ILE A 85 -6.78 -4.28 10.31
N SER A 86 -6.82 -5.52 9.83
CA SER A 86 -5.82 -6.08 8.92
C SER A 86 -6.45 -6.31 7.55
N VAL A 87 -5.80 -5.80 6.51
CA VAL A 87 -6.27 -5.92 5.12
C VAL A 87 -5.18 -6.55 4.27
N THR A 88 -5.43 -7.74 3.74
CA THR A 88 -4.56 -8.36 2.74
C THR A 88 -4.85 -7.79 1.37
N LEU A 89 -3.82 -7.30 0.68
CA LEU A 89 -3.95 -6.63 -0.61
C LEU A 89 -3.42 -7.53 -1.72
N THR A 90 -4.29 -7.97 -2.63
CA THR A 90 -3.92 -8.90 -3.71
C THR A 90 -3.78 -8.23 -5.07
N GLU A 91 -4.60 -7.22 -5.35
CA GLU A 91 -4.57 -6.56 -6.66
C GLU A 91 -3.48 -5.50 -6.71
N GLU A 92 -2.72 -5.49 -7.79
CA GLU A 92 -1.71 -4.45 -8.03
C GLU A 92 -2.38 -3.10 -8.31
N GLY A 93 -1.81 -2.04 -7.74
CA GLY A 93 -2.28 -0.67 -7.94
C GLY A 93 -2.13 0.20 -6.71
N LEU A 94 -2.81 1.35 -6.76
CA LEU A 94 -2.84 2.36 -5.72
C LEU A 94 -4.16 2.28 -4.96
N TYR A 95 -4.06 2.25 -3.63
CA TYR A 95 -5.18 2.20 -2.69
C TYR A 95 -5.19 3.49 -1.88
N GLY A 96 -6.31 4.20 -1.91
CA GLY A 96 -6.57 5.36 -1.07
C GLY A 96 -7.27 4.91 0.19
N VAL A 97 -6.77 5.34 1.34
CA VAL A 97 -7.33 5.01 2.65
C VAL A 97 -7.61 6.30 3.41
N GLU A 98 -8.73 6.38 4.10
CA GLU A 98 -9.06 7.49 4.98
C GLU A 98 -9.48 7.03 6.37
N CYS A 99 -9.30 7.92 7.34
CA CYS A 99 -10.07 7.87 8.58
C CYS A 99 -11.29 8.77 8.40
N LYS A 100 -12.47 8.17 8.23
CA LYS A 100 -13.73 8.87 7.92
C LYS A 100 -14.00 10.14 8.74
N PRO A 101 -13.97 10.13 10.09
CA PRO A 101 -14.25 11.34 10.88
C PRO A 101 -13.18 12.43 10.71
N HIS A 102 -11.99 12.09 10.21
CA HIS A 102 -10.84 13.00 10.09
C HIS A 102 -10.38 13.22 8.65
N ALA A 103 -11.10 12.71 7.64
CA ALA A 103 -10.77 12.89 6.23
C ALA A 103 -10.69 14.37 5.84
N GLY A 104 -11.64 15.20 6.33
CA GLY A 104 -11.61 16.65 6.13
C GLY A 104 -10.42 17.37 6.78
N MET A 105 -9.79 16.75 7.78
CA MET A 105 -8.54 17.20 8.40
C MET A 105 -7.29 16.64 7.72
N GLY A 106 -7.46 15.79 6.70
CA GLY A 106 -6.40 15.20 5.90
C GLY A 106 -5.88 13.85 6.41
N MET A 107 -6.61 13.13 7.27
CA MET A 107 -6.17 11.80 7.71
C MET A 107 -6.40 10.77 6.60
N VAL A 108 -5.43 10.68 5.69
CA VAL A 108 -5.42 9.83 4.50
C VAL A 108 -4.08 9.12 4.37
N ALA A 109 -4.08 7.96 3.72
CA ALA A 109 -2.89 7.21 3.35
C ALA A 109 -3.00 6.69 1.90
N LEU A 110 -1.85 6.50 1.26
CA LEU A 110 -1.70 5.92 -0.07
C LEU A 110 -0.87 4.64 0.06
N ILE A 111 -1.42 3.51 -0.37
CA ILE A 111 -0.69 2.25 -0.43
C ILE A 111 -0.48 1.89 -1.90
N GLN A 112 0.78 1.73 -2.30
CA GLN A 112 1.15 1.15 -3.58
C GLN A 112 1.39 -0.35 -3.41
N VAL A 113 0.67 -1.17 -4.18
CA VAL A 113 0.85 -2.62 -4.24
C VAL A 113 1.43 -2.97 -5.60
N GLY A 114 2.68 -3.44 -5.65
CA GLY A 114 3.37 -3.76 -6.91
C GLY A 114 3.30 -2.59 -7.92
N GLN A 115 2.88 -2.90 -9.14
CA GLN A 115 2.73 -1.90 -10.21
C GLN A 115 1.52 -0.97 -9.98
N PRO A 116 1.64 0.35 -10.22
CA PRO A 116 0.56 1.30 -9.99
C PRO A 116 -0.45 1.30 -11.17
N THR A 117 -1.15 0.19 -11.37
CA THR A 117 -2.03 -0.09 -12.53
C THR A 117 -3.13 0.95 -12.78
N ASN A 118 -3.58 1.66 -11.73
CA ASN A 118 -4.63 2.66 -11.76
C ASN A 118 -4.11 4.10 -11.53
N GLN A 119 -2.81 4.37 -11.73
CA GLN A 119 -2.18 5.66 -11.37
C GLN A 119 -2.87 6.88 -11.97
N GLU A 120 -3.26 6.84 -13.26
CA GLU A 120 -3.93 7.98 -13.92
C GLU A 120 -5.29 8.27 -13.28
N ALA A 121 -6.11 7.25 -13.07
CA ALA A 121 -7.41 7.38 -12.43
C ALA A 121 -7.27 7.84 -10.97
N PHE A 122 -6.28 7.31 -10.25
CA PHE A 122 -5.97 7.70 -8.88
C PHE A 122 -5.55 9.17 -8.80
N ALA A 123 -4.67 9.62 -9.71
CA ALA A 123 -4.24 11.02 -9.78
C ALA A 123 -5.42 11.96 -10.05
N ALA A 124 -6.33 11.59 -10.96
CA ALA A 124 -7.54 12.35 -11.21
C ALA A 124 -8.47 12.42 -9.98
N ALA A 125 -8.58 11.32 -9.21
CA ALA A 125 -9.33 11.30 -7.96
C ALA A 125 -8.69 12.20 -6.89
N VAL A 126 -7.36 12.17 -6.73
CA VAL A 126 -6.61 13.09 -5.86
C VAL A 126 -6.85 14.54 -6.28
N ASP A 127 -6.90 14.82 -7.59
CA ASP A 127 -7.12 16.17 -8.08
C ASP A 127 -8.52 16.72 -7.75
N ALA A 128 -9.51 15.83 -7.66
CA ALA A 128 -10.88 16.16 -7.27
C ALA A 128 -11.06 16.37 -5.75
N MET A 129 -10.10 15.91 -4.92
CA MET A 129 -10.12 16.14 -3.48
C MET A 129 -9.97 17.62 -3.11
N ARG A 130 -10.21 17.94 -1.84
CA ARG A 130 -10.12 19.31 -1.31
C ARG A 130 -9.31 19.36 -0.02
N GLY A 131 -8.77 20.55 0.26
CA GLY A 131 -8.10 20.85 1.52
C GLY A 131 -6.90 19.95 1.81
N LYS A 132 -6.73 19.58 3.08
CA LYS A 132 -5.54 18.90 3.57
C LYS A 132 -5.36 17.48 3.01
N ALA A 133 -6.47 16.79 2.74
CA ALA A 133 -6.43 15.46 2.11
C ALA A 133 -5.79 15.51 0.72
N LYS A 134 -6.20 16.48 -0.12
CA LYS A 134 -5.59 16.69 -1.44
C LYS A 134 -4.09 16.96 -1.34
N GLU A 135 -3.69 17.86 -0.44
CA GLU A 135 -2.28 18.21 -0.24
C GLU A 135 -1.43 16.99 0.12
N ARG A 136 -1.89 16.16 1.08
CA ARG A 136 -1.17 14.95 1.53
C ARG A 136 -1.12 13.88 0.45
N MET A 137 -2.27 13.54 -0.16
CA MET A 137 -2.30 12.56 -1.25
C MET A 137 -1.47 12.99 -2.47
N THR A 138 -1.41 14.29 -2.79
CA THR A 138 -0.55 14.79 -3.87
C THR A 138 0.93 14.62 -3.54
N ALA A 139 1.31 14.83 -2.28
CA ALA A 139 2.68 14.60 -1.84
C ALA A 139 3.05 13.10 -1.88
N ASP A 140 2.17 12.23 -1.38
CA ASP A 140 2.38 10.79 -1.36
C ASP A 140 2.39 10.18 -2.78
N LEU A 141 1.56 10.70 -3.69
CA LEU A 141 1.56 10.30 -5.10
C LEU A 141 2.91 10.59 -5.78
N GLY A 142 3.65 11.60 -5.32
CA GLY A 142 5.01 11.89 -5.77
C GLY A 142 6.07 10.87 -5.33
N LEU A 143 5.71 9.94 -4.44
CA LEU A 143 6.56 8.84 -3.97
C LEU A 143 6.32 7.52 -4.73
N VAL A 144 5.25 7.44 -5.54
CA VAL A 144 4.92 6.25 -6.32
C VAL A 144 6.01 5.95 -7.35
N THR A 145 6.43 4.70 -7.43
CA THR A 145 7.42 4.19 -8.39
C THR A 145 6.77 3.32 -9.46
N GLU A 146 7.48 3.03 -10.55
CA GLU A 146 6.98 2.17 -11.64
C GLU A 146 6.65 0.75 -11.16
N ASP A 147 7.38 0.26 -10.15
CA ASP A 147 7.12 -1.00 -9.47
C ASP A 147 7.66 -0.91 -8.03
N VAL A 148 7.11 -1.72 -7.14
CA VAL A 148 7.69 -1.94 -5.81
C VAL A 148 8.78 -2.98 -5.96
N ALA A 149 10.03 -2.61 -5.69
CA ALA A 149 11.13 -3.56 -5.73
C ALA A 149 10.84 -4.72 -4.77
N SER A 150 10.91 -5.96 -5.26
CA SER A 150 10.84 -7.13 -4.39
C SER A 150 11.96 -7.02 -3.35
N ALA A 151 11.62 -7.08 -2.06
CA ALA A 151 12.62 -7.21 -1.01
C ALA A 151 13.45 -8.46 -1.30
N GLN A 152 14.76 -8.28 -1.52
CA GLN A 152 15.73 -9.36 -1.68
C GLN A 152 15.94 -10.09 -0.35
#